data_AF-A0A838FCQ6-F1
#
_entry.id   AF-A0A838FCQ6-F1
#
_cell.length_a   1.000
_cell.length_b   1.000
_cell.length_c   1.000
_cell.angle_alpha   90.00
_cell.angle_beta   90.00
_cell.angle_gamma   90.00
#
_symmetry.space_group_name_H-M   'P 1'
#
loop_
_entity.id
_entity.type
_entity.pdbx_description
1 polymer ?
#
loop_
_entity_poly.entity_id
_entity_poly.type
_entity_poly.pdbx_seq_one_letter_code
_entity_poly.pdbx_strand_id
1 'polypeptide(L)'
;MPQSLYPPEFQGKSRLTYYASLFNSVEINSSFYKNPKISTIIKWAESVPDNFQFTFKLSKDITHSKGLDFNHEDVDRFIEAIAHVGNKKG
;
A
#
# COMPACT_ATOMS: atom_id res chain seq x y z
N MET A 1 -3.99 -16.65 -7.37
CA MET A 1 -3.53 -16.98 -8.74
C MET A 1 -2.06 -17.38 -8.69
N PRO A 2 -1.71 -18.62 -9.06
CA PRO A 2 -0.31 -18.99 -9.32
C PRO A 2 0.27 -18.21 -10.51
N GLN A 3 1.58 -17.99 -10.51
CA GLN A 3 2.31 -17.27 -11.57
C GLN A 3 2.09 -17.91 -12.95
N SER A 4 1.99 -19.24 -13.01
CA SER A 4 1.75 -19.97 -14.26
C SER A 4 0.46 -19.59 -15.01
N LEU A 5 -0.48 -18.90 -14.35
CA LEU A 5 -1.72 -18.45 -14.98
C LEU A 5 -1.69 -16.98 -15.43
N TYR A 6 -0.58 -16.27 -15.22
CA TYR A 6 -0.44 -14.89 -15.70
C TYR A 6 -0.19 -14.86 -17.20
N PRO A 7 -0.65 -13.82 -17.92
CA PRO A 7 -0.26 -13.60 -19.31
C PRO A 7 1.27 -13.56 -19.44
N PRO A 8 1.85 -13.99 -20.58
CA PRO A 8 3.30 -14.07 -20.79
C PRO A 8 4.08 -12.80 -20.40
N GLU A 9 3.53 -11.63 -20.68
CA GLU A 9 4.11 -10.32 -20.37
C GLU A 9 4.18 -9.99 -18.87
N PHE A 10 3.38 -10.69 -18.04
CA PHE A 10 3.36 -10.56 -16.58
C PHE A 10 4.05 -11.72 -15.85
N GLN A 11 4.59 -12.70 -16.58
CA GLN A 11 5.35 -13.79 -15.97
C GLN A 11 6.56 -13.26 -15.20
N GLY A 12 6.70 -13.67 -13.94
CA GLY A 12 7.76 -13.20 -13.05
C GLY A 12 7.57 -11.76 -12.52
N LYS A 13 6.49 -11.06 -12.92
CA LYS A 13 6.13 -9.76 -12.34
C LYS A 13 5.44 -9.94 -11.00
N SER A 14 5.46 -8.89 -10.18
CA SER A 14 4.75 -8.90 -8.91
C SER A 14 3.24 -9.00 -9.13
N ARG A 15 2.52 -9.53 -8.14
CA ARG A 15 1.04 -9.54 -8.17
C ARG A 15 0.45 -8.15 -8.30
N LEU A 16 1.09 -7.15 -7.69
CA LEU A 16 0.65 -5.75 -7.74
C LEU A 16 0.79 -5.18 -9.16
N THR A 17 1.88 -5.48 -9.85
CA THR A 17 2.10 -5.05 -11.24
C THR A 17 1.03 -5.59 -12.17
N TYR A 18 0.69 -6.88 -12.04
CA TYR A 18 -0.41 -7.47 -12.82
C TYR A 18 -1.77 -6.91 -12.40
N TYR A 19 -2.01 -6.72 -11.10
CA TYR A 19 -3.25 -6.10 -10.64
C TYR A 19 -3.44 -4.69 -11.20
N ALA A 20 -2.37 -3.89 -11.24
CA ALA A 20 -2.38 -2.53 -11.74
C ALA A 20 -2.50 -2.42 -13.28
N SER A 21 -2.42 -3.53 -14.02
CA SER A 21 -2.80 -3.54 -15.43
C SER A 21 -4.30 -3.72 -15.65
N LEU A 22 -5.04 -4.13 -14.62
CA LEU A 22 -6.48 -4.41 -14.68
C LEU A 22 -7.30 -3.33 -13.97
N PHE A 23 -6.75 -2.74 -12.92
CA PHE A 23 -7.40 -1.74 -12.09
C PHE A 23 -6.51 -0.51 -11.92
N ASN A 24 -7.12 0.62 -11.56
CA ASN A 24 -6.44 1.90 -11.38
C ASN A 24 -6.24 2.29 -9.90
N SER A 25 -6.69 1.47 -8.95
CA SER A 25 -6.51 1.78 -7.53
C SER A 25 -6.53 0.52 -6.66
N VAL A 26 -5.96 0.62 -5.45
CA VAL A 26 -6.04 -0.43 -4.43
C VAL A 26 -6.04 0.14 -3.02
N GLU A 27 -6.82 -0.48 -2.14
CA GLU A 27 -6.74 -0.26 -0.71
C GLU A 27 -5.78 -1.27 -0.05
N ILE A 28 -4.73 -0.76 0.58
CA ILE A 28 -3.79 -1.55 1.36
C ILE A 28 -4.35 -1.79 2.76
N ASN A 29 -4.77 -3.04 2.99
CA ASN A 29 -5.30 -3.48 4.28
C ASN A 29 -4.23 -4.04 5.24
N SER A 30 -3.06 -4.43 4.73
CA SER A 30 -1.98 -4.96 5.57
C SER A 30 -1.43 -3.90 6.54
N SER A 31 -1.54 -2.62 6.19
CA SER A 31 -1.16 -1.49 7.04
C SER A 31 -1.98 -1.38 8.33
N PHE A 32 -3.17 -1.98 8.36
CA PHE A 32 -3.99 -2.09 9.57
C PHE A 32 -3.30 -2.89 10.67
N TYR A 33 -2.51 -3.91 10.31
CA TYR A 33 -1.88 -4.80 11.28
C TYR A 33 -0.42 -4.45 11.56
N LYS A 34 0.24 -3.75 10.64
CA LYS A 34 1.64 -3.38 10.76
C LYS A 34 1.95 -2.16 9.92
N ASN A 35 2.66 -1.20 10.51
CA ASN A 35 3.14 -0.03 9.78
C ASN A 35 4.00 -0.47 8.58
N PRO A 36 3.71 0.04 7.37
CA PRO A 36 4.48 -0.31 6.19
C PRO A 36 5.90 0.26 6.28
N LYS A 37 6.88 -0.48 5.77
CA LYS A 37 8.23 0.06 5.59
C LYS A 37 8.22 1.04 4.42
N ILE A 38 8.90 2.18 4.57
CA ILE A 38 9.08 3.17 3.49
C ILE A 38 9.59 2.51 2.20
N SER A 39 10.60 1.64 2.31
CA SER A 39 11.18 0.93 1.16
C SER A 39 10.19 0.00 0.45
N THR A 40 9.17 -0.51 1.15
CA THR A 40 8.08 -1.28 0.54
C THR A 40 7.13 -0.36 -0.22
N ILE A 41 6.77 0.80 0.36
CA ILE A 41 5.89 1.79 -0.27
C ILE A 41 6.50 2.31 -1.58
N ILE A 42 7.78 2.67 -1.56
CA ILE A 42 8.51 3.13 -2.76
C ILE A 42 8.45 2.05 -3.85
N LYS A 43 8.79 0.80 -3.52
CA LYS A 43 8.74 -0.32 -4.46
C LYS A 43 7.34 -0.54 -5.05
N TRP A 44 6.29 -0.37 -4.25
CA TRP A 44 4.92 -0.47 -4.74
C TRP A 44 4.59 0.66 -5.72
N ALA A 45 4.92 1.90 -5.37
CA ALA A 45 4.69 3.07 -6.22
C ALA A 45 5.42 3.01 -7.57
N GLU A 46 6.62 2.41 -7.59
CA GLU A 46 7.42 2.16 -8.81
C GLU A 46 6.85 1.01 -9.66
N SER A 47 6.08 0.11 -9.06
CA SER A 47 5.60 -1.12 -9.72
C SER A 47 4.26 -0.98 -10.45
N VAL A 48 3.68 0.23 -10.43
CA VAL A 48 2.34 0.55 -10.97
C VAL A 48 2.37 1.79 -11.89
N PRO A 49 1.41 1.94 -12.81
CA PRO A 49 1.31 3.11 -13.69
C PRO A 49 1.14 4.44 -12.93
N ASP A 50 1.47 5.56 -13.57
CA ASP A 50 1.44 6.88 -12.95
C ASP A 50 0.07 7.38 -12.51
N ASN A 51 -1.00 6.91 -13.16
CA ASN A 51 -2.39 7.22 -12.81
C ASN A 51 -3.00 6.25 -11.78
N PHE A 52 -2.22 5.30 -11.25
CA PHE A 52 -2.69 4.37 -10.23
C PHE A 52 -2.75 5.04 -8.86
N GLN A 53 -3.76 4.73 -8.04
CA GLN A 53 -3.95 5.32 -6.72
C GLN A 53 -3.91 4.29 -5.59
N PHE A 54 -3.27 4.66 -4.49
CA PHE A 54 -3.23 3.87 -3.26
C PHE A 54 -4.03 4.56 -2.16
N THR A 55 -4.87 3.79 -1.49
CA THR A 55 -5.43 4.14 -0.19
C THR A 55 -4.86 3.18 0.87
N PHE A 56 -4.73 3.65 2.10
CA PHE A 56 -4.13 2.87 3.18
C PHE A 56 -5.07 2.85 4.37
N LYS A 57 -5.34 1.65 4.89
CA LYS A 57 -6.09 1.52 6.13
C LYS A 57 -5.20 1.91 7.30
N LEU A 58 -5.66 2.89 8.09
CA LEU A 58 -4.93 3.36 9.27
C LEU A 58 -4.69 2.22 10.27
N SER A 59 -3.56 2.24 10.96
CA SER A 59 -3.17 1.18 11.90
C SER A 59 -4.26 0.90 12.95
N LYS A 60 -4.42 -0.37 13.31
CA LYS A 60 -5.29 -0.83 14.39
C LYS A 60 -4.88 -0.20 15.73
N ASP A 61 -3.58 -0.04 15.97
CA ASP A 61 -3.05 0.52 17.22
C ASP A 61 -3.51 1.97 17.43
N ILE A 62 -3.84 2.68 16.35
CA ILE A 62 -4.40 4.02 16.38
C ILE A 62 -5.93 3.95 16.47
N THR A 63 -6.56 3.30 15.49
CA THR A 63 -8.02 3.34 15.31
C THR A 63 -8.81 2.56 16.36
N HIS A 64 -8.21 1.55 16.99
CA HIS A 64 -8.85 0.69 17.97
C HIS A 64 -8.24 0.83 19.37
N SER A 65 -7.43 1.86 19.61
CA SER A 65 -7.05 2.19 20.98
C SER A 65 -8.27 2.65 21.77
N LYS A 66 -8.43 2.10 22.97
CA LYS A 66 -9.59 2.39 23.82
C LYS A 66 -9.57 3.87 24.20
N GLY A 67 -10.65 4.59 23.87
CA GLY A 67 -10.73 6.03 24.12
C GLY A 67 -9.80 6.87 23.24
N LEU A 68 -9.28 6.32 22.13
CA LEU A 68 -8.27 6.97 21.27
C LEU A 68 -6.97 7.31 22.01
N ASP A 69 -6.63 6.55 23.05
CA ASP A 69 -5.39 6.69 23.82
C ASP A 69 -4.22 6.02 23.08
N PHE A 70 -3.79 6.60 21.96
CA PHE A 70 -2.66 6.13 21.16
C PHE A 70 -1.50 7.14 21.22
N ASN A 71 -0.28 6.69 20.90
CA ASN A 71 0.83 7.62 20.75
C ASN A 71 0.67 8.42 19.45
N HIS A 72 0.53 9.74 19.55
CA HIS A 72 0.37 10.62 18.39
C HIS A 72 1.52 10.49 17.38
N GLU A 73 2.74 10.18 17.81
CA GLU A 73 3.87 9.93 16.91
C GLU A 73 3.61 8.76 15.94
N ASP A 74 2.75 7.81 16.29
CA ASP A 74 2.43 6.68 15.41
C ASP A 74 1.60 7.13 14.21
N VAL A 75 0.80 8.19 14.35
CA VAL A 75 0.09 8.83 13.23
C VAL A 75 1.10 9.48 12.30
N ASP A 76 2.04 10.24 12.84
CA ASP A 76 3.07 10.93 12.04
C ASP A 76 3.94 9.94 11.26
N ARG A 77 4.41 8.88 11.93
CA ARG A 77 5.19 7.80 11.30
C ARG A 77 4.40 7.08 10.22
N PHE A 78 3.10 6.87 10.43
CA PHE A 78 2.23 6.25 9.43
C PHE A 78 2.08 7.14 8.20
N ILE A 79 1.75 8.43 8.41
CA ILE A 79 1.58 9.42 7.34
C ILE A 79 2.89 9.58 6.55
N GLU A 80 4.03 9.70 7.24
CA GLU A 80 5.35 9.77 6.62
C GLU A 80 5.60 8.54 5.74
N ALA A 81 5.34 7.34 6.24
CA ALA A 81 5.55 6.11 5.49
C ALA A 81 4.71 6.06 4.21
N ILE A 82 3.41 6.33 4.30
CA ILE A 82 2.51 6.26 3.13
C ILE A 82 2.70 7.43 2.16
N ALA A 83 3.26 8.57 2.61
CA ALA A 83 3.50 9.73 1.77
C ALA A 83 4.42 9.41 0.57
N HIS A 84 5.24 8.35 0.69
CA HIS A 84 6.18 7.88 -0.33
C HIS A 84 5.50 7.27 -1.57
N VAL A 85 4.17 7.10 -1.60
CA VAL A 85 3.47 6.85 -2.87
C VAL A 85 3.47 8.08 -3.81
N GLY A 86 3.90 9.24 -3.31
CA GLY A 86 4.05 10.46 -4.12
C GLY A 86 2.70 10.97 -4.61
N ASN A 87 2.59 11.20 -5.92
CA ASN A 87 1.35 11.68 -6.56
C ASN A 87 0.28 10.58 -6.72
N LYS A 88 0.60 9.33 -6.37
CA LYS A 88 -0.30 8.16 -6.45
C LYS A 88 -1.19 8.00 -5.21
N LYS A 89 -1.50 9.09 -4.50
CA LYS A 89 -2.38 9.10 -3.32
C LYS A 89 -3.83 9.14 -3.79
N GLY A 90 -4.66 8.24 -3.25
CA GLY A 90 -6.12 8.26 -3.43
C GLY A 90 -6.84 9.09 -2.39
#